data_AF-A0A6G3R4G0-F1
#
_entry.id   AF-A0A6G3R4G0-F1
#
_cell.length_a   1.000
_cell.length_b   1.000
_cell.length_c   1.000
_cell.angle_alpha   90.00
_cell.angle_beta   90.00
_cell.angle_gamma   90.00
#
_symmetry.space_group_name_H-M   'P 1'
#
loop_
_entity.id
_entity.type
_entity.pdbx_description
1 polymer ?
#
loop_
_entity_poly.entity_id
_entity_poly.type
_entity_poly.pdbx_seq_one_letter_code
_entity_poly.pdbx_strand_id
1 'polypeptide(L)'
;MPRGEVGRVRVRVRMRARTGVLLVLWAVVTYGLVQSCGGMLNNGGAAEVRCPGVNIGADGEEHPPRMRPGETCYPHRDSRETRSYAQQRDFQRAEGEDIVTGAWFLAAGALGLGGLHLRRRVQQARARRPYGTPARRT
;
A
#
# COMPACT_ATOMS: atom_id res chain seq x y z
N MET A 1 34.10 -6.17 -36.18
CA MET A 1 33.11 -5.58 -35.25
C MET A 1 33.71 -5.48 -33.85
N PRO A 2 33.83 -4.29 -33.25
CA PRO A 2 34.60 -4.11 -32.03
C PRO A 2 33.80 -4.56 -30.80
N ARG A 3 34.38 -5.47 -30.01
CA ARG A 3 33.80 -6.06 -28.77
C ARG A 3 33.38 -5.02 -27.71
N GLY A 4 33.83 -3.77 -27.81
CA GLY A 4 33.55 -2.70 -26.85
C GLY A 4 32.12 -2.13 -26.89
N GLU A 5 31.47 -2.11 -28.06
CA GLU A 5 30.11 -1.57 -28.18
C GLU A 5 29.06 -2.48 -27.56
N VAL A 6 29.20 -3.80 -27.76
CA VAL A 6 28.29 -4.81 -27.21
C VAL A 6 28.27 -4.77 -25.68
N GLY A 7 29.44 -4.53 -25.05
CA GLY A 7 29.55 -4.38 -23.59
C GLY A 7 28.87 -3.12 -23.08
N ARG A 8 29.06 -1.98 -23.76
CA ARG A 8 28.50 -0.68 -23.37
C ARG A 8 26.97 -0.65 -23.51
N VAL A 9 26.43 -1.28 -24.56
CA VAL A 9 24.98 -1.43 -24.77
C VAL A 9 24.37 -2.32 -23.69
N ARG A 10 24.96 -3.49 -23.37
CA ARG A 10 24.46 -4.38 -22.30
C ARG A 10 24.43 -3.70 -20.93
N VAL A 11 25.44 -2.89 -20.58
CA VAL A 11 25.49 -2.16 -19.31
C VAL A 11 24.39 -1.11 -19.23
N ARG A 12 24.16 -0.34 -20.30
CA ARG A 12 23.07 0.66 -20.36
C ARG A 12 21.69 0.03 -20.24
N VAL A 13 21.45 -1.09 -20.93
CA VAL A 13 20.17 -1.82 -20.84
C VAL A 13 19.94 -2.37 -19.43
N ARG A 14 20.97 -2.93 -18.79
CA ARG A 14 20.89 -3.41 -17.39
C ARG A 14 20.63 -2.29 -16.38
N MET A 15 21.20 -1.10 -16.59
CA MET A 15 20.95 0.06 -15.74
C MET A 15 19.53 0.57 -15.89
N ARG A 16 19.05 0.75 -17.14
CA ARG A 16 17.66 1.17 -17.41
C ARG A 16 16.64 0.19 -16.84
N ALA A 17 16.87 -1.12 -16.97
CA ALA A 17 16.01 -2.14 -16.39
C ALA A 17 15.98 -2.06 -14.85
N ARG A 18 17.12 -1.83 -14.18
CA ARG A 18 17.17 -1.66 -12.72
C ARG A 18 16.44 -0.40 -12.25
N THR A 19 16.62 0.71 -12.95
CA THR A 19 15.89 1.95 -12.65
C THR A 19 14.40 1.76 -12.85
N GLY A 20 13.98 1.09 -13.92
CA GLY A 20 12.58 0.74 -14.17
C GLY A 20 11.98 -0.11 -13.05
N VAL A 21 12.67 -1.17 -12.61
CA VAL A 21 12.21 -2.02 -11.50
C VAL A 21 12.08 -1.23 -10.19
N LEU A 22 13.03 -0.34 -9.88
CA LEU A 22 12.96 0.51 -8.70
C LEU A 22 11.77 1.47 -8.75
N LEU A 23 11.48 2.06 -9.93
CA LEU A 23 10.34 2.94 -10.12
C LEU A 23 9.02 2.19 -9.94
N VAL A 24 8.90 0.97 -10.48
CA VAL A 24 7.70 0.13 -10.31
C VAL A 24 7.50 -0.24 -8.83
N LEU A 25 8.55 -0.64 -8.13
CA LEU A 25 8.47 -0.98 -6.71
C LEU A 25 8.08 0.24 -5.86
N TRP A 26 8.65 1.41 -6.15
CA TRP A 26 8.23 2.64 -5.51
C TRP A 26 6.77 2.95 -5.81
N ALA A 27 6.33 2.86 -7.06
CA ALA A 27 4.92 3.09 -7.42
C ALA A 27 3.97 2.15 -6.64
N VAL A 28 4.33 0.88 -6.46
CA VAL A 28 3.57 -0.07 -5.65
C VAL A 28 3.50 0.36 -4.18
N VAL A 29 4.62 0.79 -3.61
CA VAL A 29 4.67 1.30 -2.22
C VAL A 29 3.81 2.55 -2.07
N THR A 30 3.94 3.53 -2.97
CA THR A 30 3.17 4.78 -2.89
C THR A 30 1.67 4.52 -3.08
N TYR A 31 1.31 3.62 -3.99
CA TYR A 31 -0.08 3.23 -4.22
C TYR A 31 -0.71 2.58 -2.99
N GLY A 32 -0.01 1.62 -2.39
CA GLY A 32 -0.48 1.00 -1.16
C GLY A 32 -0.58 2.00 0.01
N LEU A 33 0.35 2.95 0.11
CA LEU A 33 0.31 4.01 1.13
C LEU A 33 -0.94 4.88 0.98
N VAL A 34 -1.26 5.30 -0.24
CA VAL A 34 -2.44 6.14 -0.52
C VAL A 34 -3.73 5.39 -0.18
N GLN A 35 -3.87 4.12 -0.57
CA GLN A 35 -5.05 3.33 -0.21
C GLN A 35 -5.18 3.10 1.30
N SER A 36 -4.08 2.71 1.98
CA SER A 36 -4.12 2.47 3.43
C SER A 36 -4.39 3.74 4.23
N CYS A 37 -3.79 4.88 3.87
CA CYS A 37 -4.08 6.16 4.54
C CYS A 37 -5.49 6.66 4.25
N GLY A 38 -5.94 6.60 2.99
CA GLY A 38 -7.30 7.02 2.61
C GLY A 38 -8.37 6.22 3.34
N GLY A 39 -8.23 4.90 3.33
CA GLY A 39 -9.18 4.05 4.03
C GLY A 39 -9.07 4.16 5.57
N MET A 40 -7.89 4.36 6.15
CA MET A 40 -7.75 4.56 7.60
C MET A 40 -8.36 5.88 8.09
N LEU A 41 -8.16 6.97 7.35
CA LEU A 41 -8.76 8.28 7.66
C LEU A 41 -10.29 8.23 7.56
N ASN A 42 -10.83 7.43 6.64
CA ASN A 42 -12.28 7.29 6.46
C ASN A 42 -12.92 6.29 7.46
N ASN A 43 -12.21 5.23 7.84
CA ASN A 43 -12.80 4.12 8.60
C ASN A 43 -12.42 4.07 10.09
N GLY A 44 -11.42 4.82 10.56
CA GLY A 44 -11.15 5.02 11.98
C GLY A 44 -11.34 3.77 12.86
N GLY A 45 -10.82 2.62 12.43
CA GLY A 45 -10.64 1.38 13.20
C GLY A 45 -11.84 0.76 13.93
N ALA A 46 -13.08 1.19 13.71
CA ALA A 46 -14.21 0.71 14.48
C ALA A 46 -15.04 -0.31 13.69
N ALA A 47 -15.30 -1.49 14.27
CA ALA A 47 -16.23 -2.51 13.77
C ALA A 47 -17.72 -2.05 13.79
N GLU A 48 -17.94 -0.75 13.91
CA GLU A 48 -19.22 -0.11 14.17
C GLU A 48 -19.51 0.86 13.03
N VAL A 49 -20.70 0.72 12.45
CA VAL A 49 -21.14 1.58 11.35
C VAL A 49 -21.26 3.00 11.88
N ARG A 50 -20.47 3.92 11.33
CA ARG A 50 -20.51 5.34 11.71
C ARG A 50 -21.19 6.22 10.67
N CYS A 51 -22.03 7.14 11.11
CA CYS A 51 -22.49 8.23 10.28
C CYS A 51 -21.56 9.44 10.46
N PRO A 52 -20.90 9.93 9.38
CA PRO A 52 -20.00 11.09 9.48
C PRO A 52 -20.76 12.42 9.62
N GLY A 53 -22.02 12.48 9.17
CA GLY A 53 -22.88 13.64 9.35
C GLY A 53 -23.90 13.41 10.46
N VAL A 54 -25.18 13.41 10.13
CA VAL A 54 -26.29 13.36 11.10
C VAL A 54 -26.94 11.98 11.05
N ASN A 55 -27.00 11.31 12.20
CA ASN A 55 -27.67 10.02 12.35
C ASN A 55 -29.08 10.24 12.92
N ILE A 56 -30.11 9.83 12.19
CA ILE A 56 -31.51 9.97 12.62
C ILE A 56 -32.06 8.60 12.98
N GLY A 57 -32.53 8.49 14.23
CA GLY A 57 -33.19 7.33 14.79
C GLY A 57 -34.53 7.04 14.12
N ALA A 58 -35.08 5.84 14.37
CA ALA A 58 -36.41 5.47 13.87
C ALA A 58 -37.54 6.30 14.53
N ASP A 59 -37.24 6.95 15.65
CA ASP A 59 -38.06 7.93 16.35
C ASP A 59 -37.97 9.34 15.73
N GLY A 60 -37.08 9.56 14.76
CA GLY A 60 -36.85 10.86 14.14
C GLY A 60 -35.90 11.77 14.92
N GLU A 61 -35.36 11.30 16.04
CA GLU A 61 -34.42 12.06 16.86
C GLU A 61 -32.98 11.89 16.38
N GLU A 62 -32.14 12.89 16.65
CA GLU A 62 -30.72 12.79 16.37
C GLU A 62 -30.04 11.84 17.36
N HIS A 63 -29.47 10.78 16.82
CA HIS A 63 -28.73 9.79 17.57
C HIS A 63 -27.21 10.03 17.48
N PRO A 64 -26.42 9.47 18.41
CA PRO A 64 -24.97 9.54 18.33
C PRO A 64 -24.44 9.01 16.97
N PRO A 65 -23.20 9.37 16.57
CA PRO A 65 -22.63 8.97 15.29
C PRO A 65 -22.52 7.46 15.05
N ARG A 66 -22.66 6.65 16.11
CA ARG A 66 -22.78 5.19 15.98
C ARG A 66 -24.18 4.83 15.52
N MET A 67 -24.24 4.29 14.33
CA MET A 67 -25.46 3.88 13.68
C MET A 67 -25.93 2.51 14.20
N ARG A 68 -27.23 2.35 14.39
CA ARG A 68 -27.92 1.09 14.73
C ARG A 68 -28.78 0.61 13.56
N PRO A 69 -29.12 -0.69 13.49
CA PRO A 69 -30.07 -1.19 12.50
C PRO A 69 -31.41 -0.46 12.58
N GLY A 70 -31.91 0.01 11.44
CA GLY A 70 -33.17 0.78 11.35
C GLY A 70 -32.97 2.30 11.36
N GLU A 71 -31.77 2.80 11.62
CA GLU A 71 -31.44 4.22 11.56
C GLU A 71 -31.06 4.67 10.14
N THR A 72 -31.10 5.98 9.93
CA THR A 72 -30.78 6.64 8.65
C THR A 72 -29.70 7.69 8.83
N CYS A 73 -28.70 7.68 7.95
CA CYS A 73 -27.57 8.58 8.00
C CYS A 73 -27.64 9.62 6.89
N TYR A 74 -27.45 10.88 7.25
CA TYR A 74 -27.12 11.96 6.34
C TYR A 74 -25.59 12.10 6.30
N PRO A 75 -24.94 11.78 5.17
CA PRO A 75 -23.48 11.74 5.11
C PRO A 75 -22.84 13.13 5.28
N HIS A 76 -23.58 14.21 5.00
CA HIS A 76 -23.21 15.59 5.28
C HIS A 76 -24.41 16.31 5.90
N ARG A 77 -24.16 17.34 6.70
CA ARG A 77 -25.22 18.12 7.37
C ARG A 77 -26.24 18.73 6.40
N ASP A 78 -25.80 19.07 5.19
CA ASP A 78 -26.62 19.66 4.13
C ASP A 78 -27.04 18.64 3.05
N SER A 79 -26.77 17.35 3.27
CA SER A 79 -27.14 16.30 2.33
C SER A 79 -28.66 16.15 2.27
N ARG A 80 -29.23 16.09 1.06
CA ARG A 80 -30.62 15.63 0.87
C ARG A 80 -30.70 14.12 0.65
N GLU A 81 -29.56 13.49 0.39
CA GLU A 81 -29.47 12.04 0.25
C GLU A 81 -29.26 11.41 1.62
N THR A 82 -30.08 10.42 1.93
CA THR A 82 -29.93 9.56 3.11
C THR A 82 -29.40 8.21 2.71
N ARG A 83 -28.63 7.59 3.61
CA ARG A 83 -28.20 6.21 3.50
C ARG A 83 -28.77 5.42 4.66
N SER A 84 -29.33 4.26 4.36
CA SER A 84 -29.75 3.33 5.41
C SER A 84 -28.55 2.70 6.10
N TYR A 85 -28.76 2.12 7.29
CA TYR A 85 -27.73 1.36 8.00
C TYR A 85 -27.02 0.32 7.11
N ALA A 86 -27.78 -0.44 6.31
CA ALA A 86 -27.20 -1.46 5.44
C ALA A 86 -26.31 -0.85 4.34
N GLN A 87 -26.77 0.22 3.69
CA GLN A 87 -25.99 0.93 2.67
C GLN A 87 -24.70 1.53 3.24
N GLN A 88 -24.78 2.13 4.44
CA GLN A 88 -23.61 2.71 5.10
C GLN A 88 -22.61 1.63 5.53
N ARG A 89 -23.11 0.48 6.01
CA ARG A 89 -22.29 -0.68 6.35
C ARG A 89 -21.55 -1.23 5.14
N ASP A 90 -22.22 -1.36 4.00
CA ASP A 90 -21.61 -1.91 2.79
C ASP A 90 -20.61 -0.93 2.18
N PHE A 91 -20.89 0.38 2.25
CA PHE A 91 -19.93 1.42 1.86
C PHE A 91 -18.64 1.37 2.71
N GLN A 92 -18.76 1.26 4.04
CA GLN A 92 -17.59 1.15 4.93
C GLN A 92 -16.84 -0.17 4.78
N ARG A 93 -17.54 -1.27 4.46
CA ARG A 93 -16.88 -2.54 4.14
C ARG A 93 -16.06 -2.44 2.86
N ALA A 94 -16.63 -1.83 1.81
CA ALA A 94 -15.91 -1.64 0.55
C ALA A 94 -14.66 -0.77 0.76
N GLU A 95 -14.78 0.34 1.51
CA GLU A 95 -13.60 1.14 1.87
C GLU A 95 -12.61 0.39 2.78
N GLY A 96 -13.10 -0.51 3.64
CA GLY A 96 -12.26 -1.39 4.45
C GLY A 96 -11.45 -2.39 3.62
N GLU A 97 -12.03 -2.91 2.53
CA GLU A 97 -11.30 -3.76 1.57
C GLU A 97 -10.17 -3.01 0.86
N ASP A 98 -10.36 -1.73 0.56
CA ASP A 98 -9.30 -0.87 0.01
C ASP A 98 -8.12 -0.72 0.99
N ILE A 99 -8.36 -0.66 2.30
CA ILE A 99 -7.28 -0.63 3.31
C ILE A 99 -6.45 -1.90 3.26
N VAL A 100 -7.13 -3.06 3.25
CA VAL A 100 -6.47 -4.38 3.26
C VAL A 100 -5.68 -4.58 1.97
N THR A 101 -6.27 -4.20 0.85
CA THR A 101 -5.63 -4.24 -0.47
C THR A 101 -4.40 -3.34 -0.49
N GLY A 102 -4.51 -2.09 -0.04
CA GLY A 102 -3.40 -1.15 0.08
C GLY A 102 -2.27 -1.67 0.98
N ALA A 103 -2.61 -2.30 2.11
CA ALA A 103 -1.65 -2.85 3.04
C ALA A 103 -0.84 -4.01 2.42
N TRP A 104 -1.50 -4.87 1.62
CA TRP A 104 -0.82 -5.92 0.87
C TRP A 104 0.15 -5.36 -0.18
N PHE A 105 -0.24 -4.34 -0.93
CA PHE A 105 0.64 -3.68 -1.89
C PHE A 105 1.84 -3.02 -1.21
N LEU A 106 1.63 -2.35 -0.07
CA LEU A 106 2.71 -1.80 0.75
C LEU A 106 3.71 -2.87 1.19
N ALA A 107 3.21 -3.98 1.76
CA ALA A 107 4.04 -5.08 2.23
C ALA A 107 4.85 -5.69 1.08
N ALA A 108 4.22 -5.95 -0.07
CA ALA A 108 4.88 -6.49 -1.25
C ALA A 108 5.98 -5.56 -1.77
N GLY A 109 5.70 -4.25 -1.87
CA GLY A 109 6.67 -3.25 -2.30
C GLY A 109 7.86 -3.12 -1.33
N ALA A 110 7.59 -3.10 -0.03
CA ALA A 110 8.61 -3.02 1.02
C ALA A 110 9.51 -4.26 1.04
N LEU A 111 8.94 -5.47 0.91
CA LEU A 111 9.69 -6.71 0.80
C LEU A 111 10.56 -6.75 -0.46
N GLY A 112 10.02 -6.31 -1.60
CA GLY A 112 10.76 -6.21 -2.86
C GLY A 112 11.98 -5.27 -2.76
N LEU A 113 11.80 -4.08 -2.17
CA LEU A 113 12.88 -3.13 -1.93
C LEU A 113 13.90 -3.67 -0.92
N GLY A 114 13.44 -4.24 0.19
CA GLY A 114 14.29 -4.84 1.21
C GLY A 114 15.16 -5.98 0.66
N GLY A 115 14.58 -6.87 -0.15
CA GLY A 115 15.29 -7.97 -0.80
C GLY A 115 16.36 -7.48 -1.78
N LEU A 116 16.06 -6.44 -2.58
CA LEU A 116 17.04 -5.79 -3.46
C LEU A 116 18.19 -5.17 -2.66
N HIS A 117 17.87 -4.51 -1.55
CA HIS A 117 18.86 -3.87 -0.69
C HIS A 117 19.78 -4.90 -0.03
N LEU A 118 19.21 -6.00 0.49
CA LEU A 118 19.96 -7.11 1.07
C LEU A 118 20.86 -7.78 0.02
N ARG A 119 20.33 -8.06 -1.18
CA ARG A 119 21.11 -8.64 -2.28
C ARG A 119 22.30 -7.74 -2.67
N ARG A 120 22.11 -6.43 -2.71
CA ARG A 120 23.18 -5.46 -3.00
C ARG A 120 24.26 -5.48 -1.92
N ARG A 121 23.85 -5.51 -0.64
CA ARG A 121 24.78 -5.63 0.51
C ARG A 121 25.56 -6.94 0.47
N VAL A 122 24.92 -8.07 0.19
CA VAL A 122 25.58 -9.38 0.07
C VAL A 122 26.57 -9.39 -1.09
N GLN A 123 26.22 -8.82 -2.25
CA GLN A 123 27.16 -8.72 -3.38
C GLN A 123 28.35 -7.81 -3.07
N GLN A 124 28.14 -6.68 -2.39
CA GLN A 124 29.24 -5.82 -1.93
C GLN A 124 30.14 -6.53 -0.92
N ALA A 125 29.56 -7.26 0.03
CA ALA A 125 30.32 -8.04 1.01
C ALA A 125 31.13 -9.17 0.35
N ARG A 126 30.57 -9.86 -0.65
CA ARG A 126 31.28 -10.88 -1.44
C ARG A 126 32.39 -10.28 -2.30
N ALA A 127 32.16 -9.14 -2.93
CA ALA A 127 33.18 -8.44 -3.73
C ALA A 127 34.32 -7.88 -2.87
N ARG A 128 34.06 -7.59 -1.58
CA ARG A 128 35.06 -7.15 -0.60
C ARG A 128 35.82 -8.29 0.07
N ARG A 129 35.40 -9.56 -0.06
CA ARG A 129 36.24 -10.68 0.35
C ARG A 129 37.35 -10.81 -0.69
N PRO A 130 38.62 -10.51 -0.35
CA PRO A 130 39.73 -10.87 -1.23
C PRO A 130 39.65 -12.38 -1.40
N TYR A 131 39.90 -12.87 -2.62
CA TYR A 131 40.15 -14.28 -2.86
C TYR A 131 41.11 -14.78 -1.77
N GLY A 132 40.62 -15.65 -0.88
CA GLY A 132 41.49 -16.39 0.02
C GLY A 132 42.51 -17.09 -0.86
N THR A 133 43.77 -16.68 -0.70
CA THR A 133 44.94 -17.27 -1.34
C THR A 133 44.83 -18.79 -1.29
N PRO A 134 45.00 -19.53 -2.41
CA PRO A 134 45.12 -20.97 -2.33
C PRO A 134 46.33 -21.27 -1.45
N ALA A 135 46.08 -21.89 -0.29
CA ALA A 135 47.13 -22.35 0.59
C ALA A 135 48.02 -23.30 -0.19
N ARG A 136 49.24 -22.88 -0.47
CA ARG A 136 50.28 -23.70 -1.05
C ARG A 136 50.58 -24.82 -0.04
N ARG A 137 50.22 -26.07 -0.38
CA ARG A 137 50.71 -27.24 0.33
C ARG A 137 52.22 -27.33 0.12
N THR A 138 52.96 -27.35 1.21
CA THR A 138 54.30 -27.93 1.33
C THR A 138 54.30 -28.78 2.58
#